data_AF-M0GEB9-F1
#
_entry.id   AF-M0GEB9-F1
#
_cell.length_a   1.000
_cell.length_b   1.000
_cell.length_c   1.000
_cell.angle_alpha   90.00
_cell.angle_beta   90.00
_cell.angle_gamma   90.00
#
_symmetry.space_group_name_H-M   'P 1'
#
loop_
_entity.id
_entity.type
_entity.pdbx_description
1 polymer ?
#
loop_
_entity_poly.entity_id
_entity_poly.type
_entity_poly.pdbx_seq_one_letter_code
_entity_poly.pdbx_strand_id
1 'polypeptide(L)'
;MTTTFPEIPYLEWIVDRADEAAHDLATSDLGSSRRGDDLVPPVLSGRSDPEDATLAGQLAARYGVSESSVLVTAGATNANFLAACALLGLATGEEDAEEEDDEPDASRPQVLVEKPGYQPLVATSEALGARVDRFVRPPEYDYELEPHRLDGASTDAFAYAIVTNRHNPSGKLTPRAELAEVASAAADAGGYLLVDEVYAPFVDPAADGPFGGITASGLDNTVVTGSLTKFYGLGGLRVGWIIGPEEVVSRARSASMYLPAVAEPSTTLARRALHHGDEIEAAAREHLSANHDLLATFVAERDELDGRIHAGGTFAFLDHVSADGDAVADAAWDRGVLVVPGRFFDAPESFRISLGGDPEAMEAGLAAFGDALDDLAE
;
A
#
# COMPACT_ATOMS: atom_id res chain seq x y z
N MET A 1 -10.47 -9.54 28.24
CA MET A 1 -9.39 -8.56 28.06
C MET A 1 -9.22 -8.40 26.56
N THR A 2 -9.71 -7.32 26.00
CA THR A 2 -9.45 -6.95 24.61
C THR A 2 -8.02 -6.41 24.56
N THR A 3 -7.16 -6.98 23.71
CA THR A 3 -5.79 -6.47 23.54
C THR A 3 -5.83 -5.14 22.79
N THR A 4 -4.97 -4.20 23.15
CA THR A 4 -4.84 -2.90 22.46
C THR A 4 -4.47 -3.08 20.99
N PHE A 5 -3.69 -4.11 20.68
CA PHE A 5 -3.35 -4.53 19.32
C PHE A 5 -4.01 -5.89 19.07
N PRO A 6 -5.18 -5.95 18.40
CA PRO A 6 -5.78 -7.21 18.00
C PRO A 6 -5.01 -7.84 16.84
N GLU A 7 -5.20 -9.14 16.67
CA GLU A 7 -4.77 -9.85 15.46
C GLU A 7 -5.41 -9.21 14.22
N ILE A 8 -4.70 -9.23 13.09
CA ILE A 8 -5.19 -8.70 11.81
C ILE A 8 -5.51 -9.89 10.91
N PRO A 9 -6.79 -10.27 10.74
CA PRO A 9 -7.21 -11.46 10.03
C PRO A 9 -6.58 -11.64 8.64
N TYR A 10 -6.44 -10.56 7.86
CA TYR A 10 -5.78 -10.63 6.56
C TYR A 10 -4.32 -11.12 6.65
N LEU A 11 -3.57 -10.61 7.63
CA LEU A 11 -2.16 -10.97 7.78
C LEU A 11 -2.00 -12.42 8.27
N GLU A 12 -2.86 -12.87 9.17
CA GLU A 12 -2.87 -14.28 9.60
C GLU A 12 -3.26 -15.22 8.46
N TRP A 13 -4.20 -14.79 7.62
CA TRP A 13 -4.66 -15.58 6.50
C TRP A 13 -3.57 -15.74 5.42
N ILE A 14 -2.81 -14.69 5.08
CA ILE A 14 -1.85 -14.71 3.96
C ILE A 14 -0.50 -15.36 4.30
N VAL A 15 0.02 -15.21 5.53
CA VAL A 15 1.43 -15.46 5.87
C VAL A 15 1.91 -16.87 5.51
N ASP A 16 1.16 -17.91 5.86
CA ASP A 16 1.56 -19.30 5.58
C ASP A 16 1.09 -19.78 4.20
N ARG A 17 -0.01 -19.20 3.69
CA ARG A 17 -0.62 -19.62 2.42
C ARG A 17 0.25 -19.32 1.21
N ALA A 18 0.98 -18.20 1.22
CA ALA A 18 1.85 -17.80 0.12
C ALA A 18 2.99 -18.82 -0.11
N ASP A 19 3.50 -19.43 0.96
CA ASP A 19 4.54 -20.46 0.86
C ASP A 19 3.98 -21.82 0.41
N GLU A 20 2.74 -22.14 0.78
CA GLU A 20 2.05 -23.39 0.48
C GLU A 20 1.46 -23.46 -0.94
N ALA A 21 1.07 -22.33 -1.51
CA ALA A 21 0.43 -22.28 -2.83
C ALA A 21 1.34 -22.84 -3.95
N ALA A 22 0.74 -23.54 -4.91
CA ALA A 22 1.42 -23.91 -6.15
C ALA A 22 1.59 -22.69 -7.06
N HIS A 23 0.57 -21.84 -7.12
CA HIS A 23 0.55 -20.58 -7.86
C HIS A 23 0.10 -19.44 -6.93
N ASP A 24 1.00 -18.49 -6.64
CA ASP A 24 0.67 -17.32 -5.83
C ASP A 24 0.23 -16.15 -6.74
N LEU A 25 -1.07 -15.90 -6.77
CA LEU A 25 -1.69 -14.73 -7.39
C LEU A 25 -2.24 -13.75 -6.33
N ALA A 26 -1.76 -13.81 -5.09
CA ALA A 26 -2.22 -12.96 -3.98
C ALA A 26 -1.16 -11.97 -3.51
N THR A 27 0.11 -12.38 -3.49
CA THR A 27 1.24 -11.53 -3.09
C THR A 27 1.44 -10.40 -4.07
N SER A 28 1.27 -9.16 -3.61
CA SER A 28 1.34 -7.96 -4.45
C SER A 28 2.77 -7.42 -4.64
N ASP A 29 3.80 -8.20 -4.34
CA ASP A 29 5.21 -7.80 -4.47
C ASP A 29 5.70 -8.17 -5.86
N LEU A 30 6.52 -7.32 -6.48
CA LEU A 30 7.07 -7.61 -7.81
C LEU A 30 8.18 -8.67 -7.70
N GLY A 31 8.18 -9.63 -8.62
CA GLY A 31 9.25 -10.63 -8.72
C GLY A 31 9.37 -11.49 -7.48
N SER A 32 8.24 -11.77 -6.81
CA SER A 32 8.16 -12.67 -5.65
C SER A 32 8.47 -14.12 -6.04
N SER A 33 9.72 -14.37 -6.42
CA SER A 33 10.27 -15.72 -6.44
C SER A 33 10.46 -16.17 -4.99
N ARG A 34 10.19 -17.45 -4.73
CA ARG A 34 10.46 -18.09 -3.44
C ARG A 34 11.86 -17.69 -2.96
N ARG A 35 11.99 -17.30 -1.69
CA ARG A 35 13.23 -16.81 -1.06
C ARG A 35 14.46 -17.54 -1.60
N GLY A 36 15.24 -16.87 -2.44
CA GLY A 36 16.53 -17.40 -2.89
C GLY A 36 17.49 -17.51 -1.71
N ASP A 37 18.45 -18.44 -1.80
CA ASP A 37 19.50 -18.61 -0.77
C ASP A 37 20.52 -17.46 -0.74
N ASP A 38 20.44 -16.53 -1.71
CA ASP A 38 21.40 -15.45 -1.89
C ASP A 38 21.14 -14.26 -0.95
N LEU A 39 22.20 -13.80 -0.28
CA LEU A 39 22.17 -12.62 0.61
C LEU A 39 21.92 -11.30 -0.14
N VAL A 40 22.25 -11.26 -1.44
CA VAL A 40 22.05 -10.08 -2.30
C VAL A 40 20.96 -10.42 -3.30
N PRO A 41 19.84 -9.67 -3.33
CA PRO A 41 18.78 -9.87 -4.30
C PRO A 41 19.32 -9.86 -5.74
N PRO A 42 18.86 -10.75 -6.63
CA PRO A 42 19.37 -10.85 -8.00
C PRO A 42 19.37 -9.52 -8.77
N VAL A 43 18.32 -8.71 -8.59
CA VAL A 43 18.19 -7.37 -9.20
C VAL A 43 19.31 -6.39 -8.79
N LEU A 44 19.98 -6.65 -7.67
CA LEU A 44 21.10 -5.86 -7.13
C LEU A 44 22.47 -6.52 -7.33
N SER A 45 22.52 -7.74 -7.87
CA SER A 45 23.76 -8.49 -8.06
C SER A 45 24.64 -7.82 -9.12
N GLY A 46 25.94 -7.65 -8.82
CA GLY A 46 26.91 -7.00 -9.71
C GLY A 46 26.77 -5.48 -9.84
N ARG A 47 25.78 -4.85 -9.19
CA ARG A 47 25.60 -3.39 -9.19
C ARG A 47 26.52 -2.72 -8.16
N SER A 48 27.02 -1.53 -8.50
CA SER A 48 27.87 -0.72 -7.62
C SER A 48 27.07 0.06 -6.57
N ASP A 49 27.67 0.29 -5.40
CA ASP A 49 27.13 1.19 -4.38
C ASP A 49 27.41 2.66 -4.73
N PRO A 50 26.55 3.62 -4.32
CA PRO A 50 26.83 5.04 -4.48
C PRO A 50 27.93 5.51 -3.52
N GLU A 51 28.83 6.38 -3.98
CA GLU A 51 30.00 6.83 -3.23
C GLU A 51 29.63 7.71 -2.02
N ASP A 52 28.88 8.82 -2.22
CA ASP A 52 28.67 9.86 -1.19
C ASP A 52 27.19 10.19 -0.89
N ALA A 53 26.25 9.28 -1.20
CA ALA A 53 24.83 9.54 -0.99
C ALA A 53 24.24 8.68 0.15
N THR A 54 23.71 9.31 1.20
CA THR A 54 22.93 8.61 2.24
C THR A 54 21.61 8.10 1.68
N LEU A 55 20.96 7.14 2.34
CA LEU A 55 19.63 6.68 1.91
C LEU A 55 18.60 7.81 1.98
N ALA A 56 18.60 8.57 3.08
CA ALA A 56 17.72 9.73 3.24
C ALA A 56 17.98 10.82 2.18
N GLY A 57 19.26 11.09 1.86
CA GLY A 57 19.63 12.05 0.81
C GLY A 57 19.18 11.63 -0.58
N GLN A 58 19.26 10.34 -0.92
CA GLN A 58 18.74 9.83 -2.20
C GLN A 58 17.22 9.96 -2.28
N LEU A 59 16.49 9.64 -1.20
CA LEU A 59 15.04 9.82 -1.13
C LEU A 59 14.66 11.30 -1.22
N ALA A 60 15.35 12.17 -0.49
CA ALA A 60 15.13 13.62 -0.51
C ALA A 60 15.30 14.18 -1.94
N ALA A 61 16.36 13.78 -2.63
CA ALA A 61 16.60 14.15 -4.02
C ALA A 61 15.50 13.64 -4.96
N ARG A 62 15.06 12.38 -4.78
CA ARG A 62 14.02 11.76 -5.62
C ARG A 62 12.66 12.44 -5.46
N TYR A 63 12.32 12.84 -4.24
CA TYR A 63 11.08 13.53 -3.90
C TYR A 63 11.13 15.06 -4.06
N GLY A 64 12.32 15.64 -4.30
CA GLY A 64 12.50 17.08 -4.41
C GLY A 64 12.28 17.84 -3.09
N VAL A 65 12.62 17.22 -1.96
CA VAL A 65 12.42 17.76 -0.59
C VAL A 65 13.76 17.87 0.15
N SER A 66 13.77 18.52 1.32
CA SER A 66 14.93 18.52 2.21
C SER A 66 15.09 17.16 2.91
N GLU A 67 16.30 16.83 3.33
CA GLU A 67 16.54 15.63 4.16
C GLU A 67 15.79 15.68 5.51
N SER A 68 15.48 16.88 6.03
CA SER A 68 14.67 17.05 7.25
C SER A 68 13.22 16.60 7.07
N SER A 69 12.74 16.55 5.82
CA SER A 69 11.42 16.03 5.44
C SER A 69 11.41 14.52 5.17
N VAL A 70 12.50 13.79 5.48
CA VAL A 70 12.62 12.35 5.23
C VAL A 70 12.92 11.57 6.52
N LEU A 71 12.17 10.50 6.76
CA LEU A 71 12.50 9.47 7.75
C LEU A 71 12.54 8.09 7.10
N VAL A 72 13.67 7.41 7.20
CA VAL A 72 13.81 6.00 6.79
C VAL A 72 13.24 5.10 7.88
N THR A 73 12.48 4.06 7.50
CA THR A 73 11.76 3.17 8.40
C THR A 73 11.93 1.70 8.05
N ALA A 74 11.60 0.81 8.98
CA ALA A 74 11.62 -0.65 8.79
C ALA A 74 10.44 -1.14 7.93
N GLY A 75 10.42 -0.73 6.65
CA GLY A 75 9.32 -0.95 5.72
C GLY A 75 8.17 0.04 5.92
N ALA A 76 7.20 0.01 5.02
CA ALA A 76 6.07 0.94 5.05
C ALA A 76 5.06 0.65 6.16
N THR A 77 4.92 -0.59 6.63
CA THR A 77 4.12 -0.87 7.83
C THR A 77 4.60 -0.04 9.02
N ASN A 78 5.92 0.04 9.20
CA ASN A 78 6.52 0.88 10.23
C ASN A 78 6.39 2.38 9.91
N ALA A 79 6.44 2.76 8.63
CA ALA A 79 6.18 4.14 8.20
C ALA A 79 4.76 4.60 8.53
N ASN A 80 3.74 3.80 8.20
CA ASN A 80 2.34 4.09 8.48
C ASN A 80 2.08 4.17 9.99
N PHE A 81 2.66 3.24 10.77
CA PHE A 81 2.58 3.28 12.23
C PHE A 81 3.18 4.58 12.80
N LEU A 82 4.40 4.93 12.39
CA LEU A 82 5.07 6.14 12.88
C LEU A 82 4.40 7.43 12.42
N ALA A 83 3.88 7.46 11.20
CA ALA A 83 3.08 8.58 10.68
C ALA A 83 1.79 8.73 11.49
N ALA A 84 1.06 7.65 11.75
CA ALA A 84 -0.13 7.66 12.58
C ALA A 84 0.17 8.17 14.00
N CYS A 85 1.24 7.68 14.65
CA CYS A 85 1.66 8.19 15.97
C CYS A 85 1.93 9.70 15.94
N ALA A 86 2.64 10.19 14.92
CA ALA A 86 2.98 11.60 14.79
C ALA A 86 1.74 12.49 14.56
N LEU A 87 0.81 12.03 13.70
CA LEU A 87 -0.40 12.76 13.35
C LEU A 87 -1.42 12.77 14.50
N LEU A 88 -1.60 11.65 15.20
CA LEU A 88 -2.47 11.60 16.38
C LEU A 88 -1.91 12.48 17.51
N GLY A 89 -0.59 12.43 17.75
CA GLY A 89 0.04 13.30 18.75
C GLY A 89 -0.01 14.79 18.42
N LEU A 90 -0.16 15.16 17.15
CA LEU A 90 -0.44 16.55 16.74
C LEU A 90 -1.89 16.94 17.04
N ALA A 91 -2.85 16.03 16.81
CA ALA A 91 -4.26 16.30 17.00
C ALA A 91 -4.66 16.42 18.47
N THR A 92 -4.01 15.70 19.38
CA THR A 92 -4.34 15.71 20.82
C THR A 92 -3.62 16.79 21.63
N GLY A 93 -2.68 17.54 21.02
CA GLY A 93 -1.88 18.54 21.74
C GLY A 93 -0.95 17.97 22.83
N GLU A 94 -0.10 18.82 23.41
CA GLU A 94 0.78 18.47 24.54
C GLU A 94 0.12 18.71 25.93
N GLU A 95 -1.06 19.35 25.98
CA GLU A 95 -1.66 19.87 27.22
C GLU A 95 -2.80 19.01 27.81
N ASP A 96 -3.38 18.05 27.08
CA ASP A 96 -4.55 17.26 27.53
C ASP A 96 -4.19 15.87 28.12
N ALA A 97 -2.96 15.70 28.63
CA ALA A 97 -2.52 14.45 29.27
C ALA A 97 -3.03 14.27 30.72
N GLU A 98 -4.12 14.94 31.11
CA GLU A 98 -4.85 14.62 32.34
C GLU A 98 -5.94 13.59 32.00
N GLU A 99 -5.56 12.31 32.07
CA GLU A 99 -6.43 11.15 31.84
C GLU A 99 -7.67 11.18 32.75
N GLU A 100 -8.87 11.37 32.18
CA GLU A 100 -10.10 10.83 32.76
C GLU A 100 -10.50 9.57 31.97
N ASP A 101 -10.42 8.42 32.62
CA ASP A 101 -10.76 7.07 32.10
C ASP A 101 -12.21 6.90 31.58
N ASP A 102 -13.02 7.97 31.60
CA ASP A 102 -14.43 8.03 31.18
C ASP A 102 -14.66 9.05 30.04
N GLU A 103 -13.63 9.41 29.27
CA GLU A 103 -13.80 10.31 28.12
C GLU A 103 -14.77 9.72 27.07
N PRO A 104 -15.83 10.46 26.68
CA PRO A 104 -16.80 9.99 25.70
C PRO A 104 -16.12 9.82 24.33
N ASP A 105 -16.51 8.78 23.56
CA ASP A 105 -15.98 8.45 22.21
C ASP A 105 -15.96 9.62 21.19
N ALA A 106 -16.64 10.73 21.51
CA ALA A 106 -16.60 11.97 20.74
C ALA A 106 -15.34 12.82 20.94
N SER A 107 -14.54 12.62 22.00
CA SER A 107 -13.28 13.35 22.26
C SER A 107 -12.06 12.70 21.61
N ARG A 108 -12.15 11.42 21.23
CA ARG A 108 -11.06 10.70 20.57
C ARG A 108 -10.76 11.29 19.20
N PRO A 109 -9.48 11.42 18.80
CA PRO A 109 -9.12 11.88 17.47
C PRO A 109 -9.75 10.98 16.41
N GLN A 110 -10.43 11.58 15.45
CA GLN A 110 -11.07 10.89 14.34
C GLN A 110 -10.07 10.67 13.21
N VAL A 111 -10.02 9.44 12.71
CA VAL A 111 -9.27 9.07 11.51
C VAL A 111 -10.24 8.57 10.44
N LEU A 112 -10.12 9.10 9.23
CA LEU A 112 -10.90 8.66 8.08
C LEU A 112 -10.08 7.68 7.23
N VAL A 113 -10.59 6.47 7.01
CA VAL A 113 -9.92 5.45 6.18
C VAL A 113 -10.79 5.09 4.98
N GLU A 114 -10.22 5.05 3.78
CA GLU A 114 -10.95 4.64 2.57
C GLU A 114 -11.54 3.22 2.68
N LYS A 115 -12.66 2.96 1.99
CA LYS A 115 -13.22 1.63 1.77
C LYS A 115 -13.75 1.45 0.34
N PRO A 116 -13.53 0.31 -0.34
CA PRO A 116 -12.74 -0.84 0.08
C PRO A 116 -11.28 -0.47 0.43
N GLY A 117 -10.61 -1.20 1.32
CA GLY A 117 -9.32 -0.72 1.81
C GLY A 117 -8.49 -1.73 2.60
N TYR A 118 -7.19 -1.48 2.69
CA TYR A 118 -6.24 -2.36 3.35
C TYR A 118 -6.44 -2.39 4.88
N GLN A 119 -6.88 -3.53 5.42
CA GLN A 119 -7.24 -3.70 6.84
C GLN A 119 -6.22 -3.15 7.85
N PRO A 120 -4.89 -3.30 7.68
CA PRO A 120 -3.91 -2.72 8.60
C PRO A 120 -4.00 -1.21 8.79
N LEU A 121 -4.50 -0.44 7.81
CA LEU A 121 -4.64 1.00 7.92
C LEU A 121 -5.72 1.40 8.93
N VAL A 122 -6.77 0.59 9.02
CA VAL A 122 -7.83 0.70 10.04
C VAL A 122 -7.30 0.26 11.39
N ALA A 123 -6.83 -1.00 11.48
CA ALA A 123 -6.45 -1.63 12.75
C ALA A 123 -5.32 -0.88 13.47
N THR A 124 -4.35 -0.32 12.72
CA THR A 124 -3.25 0.45 13.30
C THR A 124 -3.76 1.73 13.97
N SER A 125 -4.66 2.45 13.32
CA SER A 125 -5.20 3.71 13.84
C SER A 125 -6.09 3.47 15.06
N GLU A 126 -6.93 2.42 15.02
CA GLU A 126 -7.75 1.99 16.17
C GLU A 126 -6.89 1.59 17.37
N ALA A 127 -5.83 0.80 17.14
CA ALA A 127 -4.93 0.34 18.18
C ALA A 127 -4.13 1.49 18.85
N LEU A 128 -3.92 2.59 18.11
CA LEU A 128 -3.33 3.82 18.64
C LEU A 128 -4.34 4.73 19.34
N GLY A 129 -5.58 4.28 19.53
CA GLY A 129 -6.58 5.01 20.31
C GLY A 129 -7.47 5.94 19.49
N ALA A 130 -7.37 5.96 18.15
CA ALA A 130 -8.25 6.77 17.31
C ALA A 130 -9.67 6.18 17.18
N ARG A 131 -10.67 7.05 17.00
CA ARG A 131 -11.97 6.65 16.44
C ARG A 131 -11.81 6.57 14.92
N VAL A 132 -12.00 5.39 14.33
CA VAL A 132 -11.88 5.22 12.88
C VAL A 132 -13.25 5.22 12.22
N ASP A 133 -13.47 6.19 11.35
CA ASP A 133 -14.62 6.24 10.46
C ASP A 133 -14.18 5.91 9.02
N ARG A 134 -15.09 5.36 8.22
CA ARG A 134 -14.78 4.89 6.85
C ARG A 134 -15.52 5.71 5.80
N PHE A 135 -14.83 6.13 4.75
CA PHE A 135 -15.44 6.77 3.58
C PHE A 135 -15.30 5.91 2.33
N VAL A 136 -16.34 5.88 1.50
CA VAL A 136 -16.42 4.97 0.35
C VAL A 136 -15.66 5.54 -0.85
N ARG A 137 -14.84 4.72 -1.50
CA ARG A 137 -14.41 4.88 -2.90
C ARG A 137 -15.37 4.07 -3.76
N PRO A 138 -16.30 4.72 -4.48
CA PRO A 138 -17.42 4.04 -5.11
C PRO A 138 -16.98 3.18 -6.32
N PRO A 139 -17.28 1.87 -6.33
CA PRO A 139 -16.96 1.01 -7.47
C PRO A 139 -17.66 1.46 -8.77
N GLU A 140 -18.89 2.00 -8.66
CA GLU A 140 -19.65 2.52 -9.80
C GLU A 140 -19.01 3.74 -10.49
N TYR A 141 -18.07 4.40 -9.80
CA TYR A 141 -17.23 5.47 -10.35
C TYR A 141 -15.75 5.05 -10.35
N ASP A 142 -15.47 3.77 -10.61
CA ASP A 142 -14.09 3.25 -10.79
C ASP A 142 -13.17 3.57 -9.60
N TYR A 143 -13.74 3.52 -8.39
CA TYR A 143 -13.04 3.84 -7.15
C TYR A 143 -12.40 5.23 -7.14
N GLU A 144 -13.02 6.23 -7.78
CA GLU A 144 -12.56 7.61 -7.73
C GLU A 144 -12.42 8.12 -6.28
N LEU A 145 -11.39 8.93 -6.03
CA LEU A 145 -11.18 9.54 -4.73
C LEU A 145 -11.89 10.90 -4.73
N GLU A 146 -13.06 10.95 -4.07
CA GLU A 146 -13.93 12.12 -4.13
C GLU A 146 -13.72 13.03 -2.90
N PRO A 147 -13.19 14.27 -3.06
CA PRO A 147 -12.86 15.15 -1.92
C PRO A 147 -14.05 15.44 -0.99
N HIS A 148 -15.25 15.60 -1.56
CA HIS A 148 -16.47 15.93 -0.81
C HIS A 148 -16.89 14.83 0.18
N ARG A 149 -16.43 13.59 0.01
CA ARG A 149 -16.71 12.50 0.96
C ARG A 149 -15.87 12.60 2.22
N LEU A 150 -14.65 13.12 2.11
CA LEU A 150 -13.81 13.42 3.27
C LEU A 150 -14.43 14.58 4.04
N ASP A 151 -14.69 15.69 3.34
CA ASP A 151 -15.33 16.88 3.91
C ASP A 151 -16.63 16.53 4.67
N GLY A 152 -17.55 15.81 4.03
CA GLY A 152 -18.82 15.41 4.64
C GLY A 152 -18.74 14.36 5.77
N ALA A 153 -17.60 13.69 5.95
CA ALA A 153 -17.39 12.70 7.02
C ALA A 153 -16.53 13.23 8.18
N SER A 154 -15.79 14.32 7.94
CA SER A 154 -14.96 14.96 8.94
C SER A 154 -15.78 15.54 10.08
N THR A 155 -15.19 15.55 11.28
CA THR A 155 -15.76 16.14 12.50
C THR A 155 -14.76 17.11 13.11
N ASP A 156 -15.16 17.85 14.13
CA ASP A 156 -14.26 18.76 14.87
C ASP A 156 -13.06 18.03 15.51
N ALA A 157 -13.14 16.70 15.66
CA ALA A 157 -12.05 15.85 16.17
C ALA A 157 -11.15 15.26 15.06
N PHE A 158 -11.33 15.66 13.79
CA PHE A 158 -10.59 15.11 12.66
C PHE A 158 -9.07 15.33 12.80
N ALA A 159 -8.31 14.23 12.78
CA ALA A 159 -6.85 14.23 12.88
C ALA A 159 -6.19 14.04 11.51
N TYR A 160 -6.59 12.98 10.80
CA TYR A 160 -6.12 12.73 9.44
C TYR A 160 -7.03 11.77 8.67
N ALA A 161 -6.93 11.82 7.35
CA ALA A 161 -7.42 10.79 6.46
C ALA A 161 -6.25 9.95 5.94
N ILE A 162 -6.47 8.67 5.70
CA ILE A 162 -5.49 7.78 5.07
C ILE A 162 -6.07 7.09 3.84
N VAL A 163 -5.30 7.17 2.75
CA VAL A 163 -5.59 6.56 1.44
C VAL A 163 -4.35 5.88 0.90
N THR A 164 -4.54 4.95 -0.04
CA THR A 164 -3.49 4.33 -0.82
C THR A 164 -3.50 4.88 -2.25
N ASN A 165 -2.32 5.14 -2.80
CA ASN A 165 -2.17 5.51 -4.21
C ASN A 165 -0.98 4.76 -4.83
N ARG A 166 -1.20 3.76 -5.68
CA ARG A 166 -2.49 3.25 -6.19
C ARG A 166 -3.40 2.64 -5.12
N HIS A 167 -4.71 2.74 -5.33
CA HIS A 167 -5.74 2.23 -4.45
C HIS A 167 -5.61 0.71 -4.25
N ASN A 168 -5.46 0.25 -3.01
CA ASN A 168 -5.53 -1.15 -2.64
C ASN A 168 -6.91 -1.43 -2.04
N PRO A 169 -7.81 -2.14 -2.76
CA PRO A 169 -7.45 -3.23 -3.68
C PRO A 169 -7.64 -2.97 -5.18
N SER A 170 -8.22 -1.86 -5.64
CA SER A 170 -8.65 -1.77 -7.05
C SER A 170 -7.53 -1.58 -8.08
N GLY A 171 -6.38 -1.03 -7.69
CA GLY A 171 -5.29 -0.65 -8.58
C GLY A 171 -5.47 0.73 -9.23
N LYS A 172 -6.58 1.42 -8.93
CA LYS A 172 -6.89 2.77 -9.41
C LYS A 172 -5.80 3.75 -8.99
N LEU A 173 -5.25 4.46 -9.97
CA LEU A 173 -4.37 5.59 -9.71
C LEU A 173 -5.20 6.86 -9.54
N THR A 174 -4.97 7.56 -8.45
CA THR A 174 -5.52 8.90 -8.20
C THR A 174 -4.56 9.96 -8.76
N PRO A 175 -5.01 10.83 -9.68
CA PRO A 175 -4.22 11.95 -10.19
C PRO A 175 -3.78 12.93 -9.09
N ARG A 176 -2.64 13.61 -9.31
CA ARG A 176 -2.12 14.61 -8.36
C ARG A 176 -3.13 15.73 -8.05
N ALA A 177 -3.93 16.13 -9.03
CA ALA A 177 -4.94 17.17 -8.84
C ALA A 177 -6.02 16.76 -7.83
N GLU A 178 -6.53 15.53 -7.93
CA GLU A 178 -7.49 14.98 -6.97
C GLU A 178 -6.88 14.80 -5.58
N LEU A 179 -5.62 14.33 -5.50
CA LEU A 179 -4.88 14.29 -4.23
C LEU A 179 -4.75 15.67 -3.58
N ALA A 180 -4.52 16.72 -4.39
CA ALA A 180 -4.44 18.10 -3.89
C ALA A 180 -5.79 18.62 -3.39
N GLU A 181 -6.89 18.26 -4.04
CA GLU A 181 -8.24 18.62 -3.58
C GLU A 181 -8.57 17.92 -2.25
N VAL A 182 -8.23 16.64 -2.11
CA VAL A 182 -8.43 15.89 -0.85
C VAL A 182 -7.51 16.42 0.25
N ALA A 183 -6.26 16.75 -0.05
CA ALA A 183 -5.34 17.36 0.91
C ALA A 183 -5.86 18.72 1.39
N SER A 184 -6.43 19.54 0.49
CA SER A 184 -7.09 20.80 0.87
C SER A 184 -8.28 20.56 1.79
N ALA A 185 -9.14 19.58 1.47
CA ALA A 185 -10.28 19.25 2.33
C ALA A 185 -9.84 18.76 3.72
N ALA A 186 -8.78 17.95 3.79
CA ALA A 186 -8.19 17.52 5.07
C ALA A 186 -7.62 18.71 5.86
N ALA A 187 -6.94 19.64 5.18
CA ALA A 187 -6.41 20.85 5.81
C ALA A 187 -7.52 21.77 6.33
N ASP A 188 -8.59 21.96 5.55
CA ASP A 188 -9.76 22.75 5.93
C ASP A 188 -10.49 22.16 7.15
N ALA A 189 -10.48 20.83 7.29
CA ALA A 189 -10.96 20.10 8.46
C ALA A 189 -9.96 20.08 9.64
N GLY A 190 -8.81 20.74 9.53
CA GLY A 190 -7.81 20.85 10.59
C GLY A 190 -6.82 19.68 10.72
N GLY A 191 -6.81 18.76 9.76
CA GLY A 191 -5.98 17.56 9.80
C GLY A 191 -4.98 17.43 8.65
N TYR A 192 -4.59 16.18 8.40
CA TYR A 192 -3.64 15.81 7.34
C TYR A 192 -4.21 14.75 6.40
N LEU A 193 -3.65 14.67 5.19
CA LEU A 193 -3.79 13.53 4.30
C LEU A 193 -2.53 12.66 4.37
N LEU A 194 -2.67 11.43 4.85
CA LEU A 194 -1.64 10.40 4.77
C LEU A 194 -1.88 9.54 3.51
N VAL A 195 -0.93 9.56 2.59
CA VAL A 195 -0.99 8.80 1.34
C VAL A 195 0.05 7.68 1.38
N ASP A 196 -0.42 6.44 1.46
CA ASP A 196 0.41 5.26 1.32
C ASP A 196 0.68 5.00 -0.17
N GLU A 197 1.91 5.32 -0.58
CA GLU A 197 2.44 5.15 -1.93
C GLU A 197 3.38 3.93 -1.99
N VAL A 198 3.15 2.86 -1.21
CA VAL A 198 3.94 1.62 -1.34
C VAL A 198 3.82 0.98 -2.71
N TYR A 199 2.68 1.18 -3.35
CA TYR A 199 2.48 0.80 -4.74
C TYR A 199 3.07 1.82 -5.71
N ALA A 200 4.02 2.61 -5.20
CA ALA A 200 4.77 3.67 -5.84
C ALA A 200 3.88 4.73 -6.53
N PRO A 201 4.38 5.95 -6.70
CA PRO A 201 3.79 6.87 -7.67
C PRO A 201 3.83 6.31 -9.12
N PHE A 202 4.51 5.18 -9.34
CA PHE A 202 4.80 4.48 -10.60
C PHE A 202 3.63 4.41 -11.61
N VAL A 203 3.88 4.92 -12.82
CA VAL A 203 2.93 4.89 -13.95
C VAL A 203 3.56 4.42 -15.25
N ASP A 204 2.82 3.71 -16.09
CA ASP A 204 3.27 3.33 -17.42
C ASP A 204 2.42 4.05 -18.49
N PRO A 205 3.01 4.92 -19.35
CA PRO A 205 4.42 5.34 -19.39
C PRO A 205 4.83 6.21 -18.20
N ALA A 206 6.13 6.27 -17.91
CA ALA A 206 6.69 7.05 -16.81
C ALA A 206 6.33 8.55 -16.91
N ALA A 207 6.01 9.17 -15.77
CA ALA A 207 5.74 10.60 -15.64
C ALA A 207 6.92 11.35 -14.99
N ASP A 208 6.87 12.68 -15.08
CA ASP A 208 7.81 13.57 -14.39
C ASP A 208 7.46 13.65 -12.89
N GLY A 209 8.05 12.76 -12.10
CA GLY A 209 7.87 12.73 -10.64
C GLY A 209 8.73 11.66 -9.96
N PRO A 210 8.64 11.52 -8.63
CA PRO A 210 9.38 10.50 -7.89
C PRO A 210 9.04 9.13 -8.45
N PHE A 211 10.04 8.25 -8.60
CA PHE A 211 9.90 6.92 -9.21
C PHE A 211 9.17 6.90 -10.57
N GLY A 212 9.26 8.01 -11.32
CA GLY A 212 8.62 8.20 -12.62
C GLY A 212 7.10 8.26 -12.55
N GLY A 213 6.55 8.94 -11.54
CA GLY A 213 5.15 8.75 -11.14
C GLY A 213 4.40 9.95 -10.56
N ILE A 214 3.15 9.70 -10.13
CA ILE A 214 2.27 10.65 -9.44
C ILE A 214 2.37 10.49 -7.91
N THR A 215 2.87 11.51 -7.22
CA THR A 215 2.96 11.54 -5.75
C THR A 215 2.10 12.66 -5.15
N ALA A 216 1.75 12.54 -3.88
CA ALA A 216 1.19 13.58 -3.04
C ALA A 216 2.27 14.42 -2.33
N SER A 217 3.55 14.02 -2.40
CA SER A 217 4.66 14.76 -1.78
C SER A 217 4.68 16.23 -2.22
N GLY A 218 4.97 17.12 -1.27
CA GLY A 218 5.02 18.56 -1.47
C GLY A 218 3.66 19.25 -1.60
N LEU A 219 2.54 18.54 -1.44
CA LEU A 219 1.24 19.15 -1.18
C LEU A 219 1.14 19.58 0.29
N ASP A 220 0.36 20.62 0.55
CA ASP A 220 0.11 21.09 1.92
C ASP A 220 -0.60 20.01 2.74
N ASN A 221 -0.33 19.98 4.06
CA ASN A 221 -0.93 19.03 5.01
C ASN A 221 -0.87 17.55 4.56
N THR A 222 0.15 17.17 3.79
CA THR A 222 0.26 15.82 3.24
C THR A 222 1.49 15.09 3.77
N VAL A 223 1.31 13.82 4.10
CA VAL A 223 2.38 12.89 4.48
C VAL A 223 2.32 11.72 3.51
N VAL A 224 3.47 11.31 2.97
CA VAL A 224 3.59 10.17 2.07
C VAL A 224 4.38 9.07 2.76
N THR A 225 3.93 7.83 2.63
CA THR A 225 4.74 6.66 2.98
C THR A 225 5.08 5.85 1.74
N GLY A 226 6.24 5.21 1.74
CA GLY A 226 6.69 4.39 0.62
C GLY A 226 7.63 3.28 1.06
N SER A 227 7.94 2.36 0.14
CA SER A 227 8.92 1.31 0.40
C SER A 227 9.53 0.71 -0.85
N LEU A 228 10.62 -0.03 -0.65
CA LEU A 228 11.20 -0.90 -1.69
C LEU A 228 10.50 -2.27 -1.77
N THR A 229 9.40 -2.49 -1.05
CA THR A 229 8.78 -3.83 -0.94
C THR A 229 8.07 -4.24 -2.23
N LYS A 230 7.22 -3.36 -2.76
CA LYS A 230 6.31 -3.71 -3.87
C LYS A 230 7.04 -3.66 -5.21
N PHE A 231 7.19 -2.47 -5.78
CA PHE A 231 7.69 -2.29 -7.15
C PHE A 231 9.16 -2.66 -7.34
N TYR A 232 9.96 -2.56 -6.28
CA TYR A 232 11.37 -2.98 -6.36
C TYR A 232 11.56 -4.47 -6.09
N GLY A 233 10.54 -5.19 -5.59
CA GLY A 233 10.67 -6.60 -5.20
C GLY A 233 11.65 -6.84 -4.04
N LEU A 234 12.04 -5.78 -3.31
CA LEU A 234 13.04 -5.84 -2.24
C LEU A 234 12.39 -5.94 -0.87
N GLY A 235 11.26 -6.67 -0.78
CA GLY A 235 10.51 -6.89 0.44
C GLY A 235 11.37 -7.40 1.59
N GLY A 236 12.31 -8.29 1.32
CA GLY A 236 13.24 -8.84 2.31
C GLY A 236 14.17 -7.82 2.98
N LEU A 237 14.43 -6.65 2.36
CA LEU A 237 15.29 -5.63 2.95
C LEU A 237 14.60 -4.88 4.10
N ARG A 238 13.26 -4.89 4.16
CA ARG A 238 12.47 -4.14 5.14
C ARG A 238 12.84 -2.64 5.18
N VAL A 239 12.90 -2.00 4.00
CA VAL A 239 13.19 -0.56 3.88
C VAL A 239 11.96 0.19 3.38
N GLY A 240 11.54 1.17 4.17
CA GLY A 240 10.48 2.12 3.86
C GLY A 240 10.87 3.53 4.26
N TRP A 241 9.96 4.48 4.05
CA TRP A 241 10.17 5.86 4.43
C TRP A 241 8.87 6.63 4.64
N ILE A 242 9.01 7.77 5.31
CA ILE A 242 8.02 8.85 5.41
C ILE A 242 8.61 10.08 4.70
N ILE A 243 7.80 10.74 3.88
CA ILE A 243 8.04 12.09 3.34
C ILE A 243 6.94 13.01 3.87
N GLY A 244 7.28 14.16 4.43
CA GLY A 244 6.27 15.11 4.89
C GLY A 244 6.83 16.38 5.50
N PRO A 245 5.97 17.22 6.10
CA PRO A 245 6.39 18.41 6.83
C PRO A 245 7.40 18.04 7.91
N GLU A 246 8.44 18.87 8.06
CA GLU A 246 9.53 18.64 9.03
C GLU A 246 8.99 18.41 10.45
N GLU A 247 7.91 19.08 10.80
CA GLU A 247 7.24 18.93 12.08
C GLU A 247 6.70 17.50 12.33
N VAL A 248 6.04 16.91 11.33
CA VAL A 248 5.52 15.54 11.40
C VAL A 248 6.69 14.55 11.42
N VAL A 249 7.67 14.75 10.55
CA VAL A 249 8.85 13.87 10.41
C VAL A 249 9.68 13.87 11.70
N SER A 250 9.82 15.02 12.36
CA SER A 250 10.49 15.14 13.66
C SER A 250 9.78 14.33 14.75
N ARG A 251 8.45 14.43 14.86
CA ARG A 251 7.66 13.62 15.81
C ARG A 251 7.73 12.12 15.50
N ALA A 252 7.62 11.74 14.23
CA ALA A 252 7.78 10.35 13.81
C ALA A 252 9.18 9.82 14.15
N ARG A 253 10.23 10.65 14.02
CA ARG A 253 11.59 10.29 14.40
C ARG A 253 11.71 10.08 15.91
N SER A 254 11.08 10.92 16.74
CA SER A 254 11.03 10.71 18.19
C SER A 254 10.36 9.39 18.55
N ALA A 255 9.22 9.06 17.92
CA ALA A 255 8.54 7.78 18.11
C ALA A 255 9.37 6.58 17.64
N SER A 256 10.16 6.74 16.57
CA SER A 256 11.00 5.66 16.03
C SER A 256 12.09 5.19 16.99
N MET A 257 12.50 6.03 17.96
CA MET A 257 13.52 5.66 18.97
C MET A 257 13.07 4.54 19.92
N TYR A 258 11.77 4.23 19.95
CA TYR A 258 11.20 3.12 20.72
C TYR A 258 11.13 1.82 19.92
N LEU A 259 11.54 1.82 18.65
CA LEU A 259 11.42 0.70 17.73
C LEU A 259 12.79 0.32 17.14
N PRO A 260 12.96 -0.92 16.65
CA PRO A 260 14.18 -1.31 15.96
C PRO A 260 14.44 -0.45 14.71
N ALA A 261 15.68 0.00 14.54
CA ALA A 261 16.13 0.68 13.33
C ALA A 261 16.30 -0.30 12.15
N VAL A 262 16.39 0.26 10.94
CA VAL A 262 16.76 -0.50 9.74
C VAL A 262 18.19 -1.00 9.87
N ALA A 263 18.41 -2.29 9.57
CA ALA A 263 19.73 -2.89 9.62
C ALA A 263 20.67 -2.30 8.56
N GLU A 264 21.95 -2.11 8.91
CA GLU A 264 22.95 -1.50 8.02
C GLU A 264 23.12 -2.24 6.66
N PRO A 265 23.11 -3.59 6.58
CA PRO A 265 23.12 -4.29 5.30
C PRO A 265 21.91 -3.94 4.42
N SER A 266 20.72 -3.84 5.01
CA SER A 266 19.50 -3.43 4.30
C SER A 266 19.62 -1.99 3.80
N THR A 267 20.12 -1.07 4.62
CA THR A 267 20.39 0.31 4.22
C THR A 267 21.37 0.39 3.05
N THR A 268 22.44 -0.40 3.09
CA THR A 268 23.44 -0.47 2.00
C THR A 268 22.81 -0.95 0.69
N LEU A 269 22.06 -2.05 0.73
CA LEU A 269 21.39 -2.58 -0.46
C LEU A 269 20.28 -1.65 -0.98
N ALA A 270 19.57 -0.95 -0.10
CA ALA A 270 18.59 0.06 -0.48
C ALA A 270 19.25 1.27 -1.18
N ARG A 271 20.40 1.74 -0.68
CA ARG A 271 21.19 2.79 -1.35
C ARG A 271 21.60 2.35 -2.75
N ARG A 272 22.02 1.09 -2.92
CA ARG A 272 22.31 0.50 -4.23
C ARG A 272 21.08 0.49 -5.13
N ALA A 273 19.93 0.06 -4.61
CA ALA A 273 18.68 0.01 -5.37
C ALA A 273 18.27 1.40 -5.90
N LEU A 274 18.31 2.43 -5.05
CA LEU A 274 17.96 3.80 -5.46
C LEU A 274 18.98 4.40 -6.42
N HIS A 275 20.27 4.10 -6.26
CA HIS A 275 21.33 4.55 -7.17
C HIS A 275 21.12 4.03 -8.60
N HIS A 276 20.59 2.83 -8.73
CA HIS A 276 20.24 2.17 -9.99
C HIS A 276 18.74 2.24 -10.30
N GLY A 277 18.03 3.21 -9.70
CA GLY A 277 16.57 3.29 -9.71
C GLY A 277 15.97 3.27 -11.11
N ASP A 278 16.47 4.10 -12.02
CA ASP A 278 15.91 4.23 -13.37
C ASP A 278 15.88 2.89 -14.14
N GLU A 279 16.94 2.08 -14.03
CA GLU A 279 17.02 0.78 -14.70
C GLU A 279 16.08 -0.25 -14.06
N ILE A 280 16.01 -0.28 -12.72
CA ILE A 280 15.16 -1.20 -11.98
C ILE A 280 13.68 -0.85 -12.21
N GLU A 281 13.34 0.44 -12.19
CA GLU A 281 12.01 0.95 -12.46
C GLU A 281 11.57 0.65 -13.89
N ALA A 282 12.45 0.80 -14.89
CA ALA A 282 12.14 0.46 -16.28
C ALA A 282 11.84 -1.04 -16.45
N ALA A 283 12.68 -1.91 -15.88
CA ALA A 283 12.44 -3.35 -15.91
C ALA A 283 11.13 -3.74 -15.20
N ALA A 284 10.82 -3.08 -14.08
CA ALA A 284 9.55 -3.26 -13.39
C ALA A 284 8.33 -2.84 -14.25
N ARG A 285 8.46 -1.80 -15.09
CA ARG A 285 7.36 -1.37 -15.98
C ARG A 285 7.10 -2.41 -17.04
N GLU A 286 8.16 -2.90 -17.68
CA GLU A 286 8.06 -3.96 -18.69
C GLU A 286 7.43 -5.23 -18.11
N HIS A 287 7.84 -5.62 -16.89
CA HIS A 287 7.27 -6.76 -16.18
C HIS A 287 5.77 -6.61 -15.93
N LEU A 288 5.35 -5.48 -15.34
CA LEU A 288 3.94 -5.23 -15.04
C LEU A 288 3.10 -5.06 -16.30
N SER A 289 3.67 -4.51 -17.37
CA SER A 289 3.01 -4.39 -18.68
C SER A 289 2.74 -5.76 -19.29
N ALA A 290 3.72 -6.66 -19.27
CA ALA A 290 3.53 -8.04 -19.75
C ALA A 290 2.43 -8.79 -18.96
N ASN A 291 2.47 -8.67 -17.63
CA ASN A 291 1.48 -9.30 -16.75
C ASN A 291 0.09 -8.67 -16.87
N HIS A 292 0.03 -7.36 -17.12
CA HIS A 292 -1.22 -6.67 -17.42
C HIS A 292 -1.86 -7.27 -18.66
N ASP A 293 -1.09 -7.45 -19.74
CA ASP A 293 -1.61 -8.01 -20.98
C ASP A 293 -2.10 -9.46 -20.79
N LEU A 294 -1.37 -10.28 -20.03
CA LEU A 294 -1.80 -11.64 -19.69
C LEU A 294 -3.15 -11.66 -18.95
N LEU A 295 -3.30 -10.87 -17.89
CA LEU A 295 -4.54 -10.81 -17.11
C LEU A 295 -5.69 -10.19 -17.92
N ALA A 296 -5.40 -9.16 -18.71
CA ALA A 296 -6.40 -8.49 -19.53
C ALA A 296 -6.95 -9.39 -20.62
N THR A 297 -6.09 -10.19 -21.27
CA THR A 297 -6.52 -11.22 -22.21
C THR A 297 -7.35 -12.28 -21.49
N PHE A 298 -6.87 -12.80 -20.35
CA PHE A 298 -7.60 -13.81 -19.58
C PHE A 298 -9.01 -13.33 -19.19
N VAL A 299 -9.14 -12.14 -18.57
CA VAL A 299 -10.45 -11.61 -18.16
C VAL A 299 -11.36 -11.32 -19.35
N ALA A 300 -10.82 -10.84 -20.47
CA ALA A 300 -11.62 -10.58 -21.68
C ALA A 300 -12.21 -11.85 -22.33
N GLU A 301 -11.66 -13.03 -22.02
CA GLU A 301 -12.13 -14.33 -22.51
C GLU A 301 -13.09 -15.04 -21.54
N ARG A 302 -13.41 -14.43 -20.39
CA ARG A 302 -14.21 -15.02 -19.31
C ARG A 302 -15.41 -14.13 -18.99
N ASP A 303 -16.58 -14.45 -19.56
CA ASP A 303 -17.82 -13.68 -19.39
C ASP A 303 -18.33 -13.67 -17.94
N GLU A 304 -17.85 -14.61 -17.10
CA GLU A 304 -18.20 -14.70 -15.69
C GLU A 304 -17.40 -13.76 -14.78
N LEU A 305 -16.40 -13.05 -15.31
CA LEU A 305 -15.60 -12.07 -14.58
C LEU A 305 -15.97 -10.64 -14.95
N ASP A 306 -16.09 -9.77 -13.96
CA ASP A 306 -16.26 -8.32 -14.14
C ASP A 306 -15.20 -7.55 -13.35
N GLY A 307 -14.86 -6.35 -13.83
CA GLY A 307 -13.89 -5.48 -13.19
C GLY A 307 -12.89 -4.86 -14.16
N ARG A 308 -12.05 -3.98 -13.63
CA ARG A 308 -11.07 -3.23 -14.41
C ARG A 308 -9.65 -3.62 -14.01
N ILE A 309 -8.83 -3.84 -15.02
CA ILE A 309 -7.39 -4.01 -14.87
C ILE A 309 -6.74 -2.68 -15.25
N HIS A 310 -6.11 -2.02 -14.29
CA HIS A 310 -5.47 -0.74 -14.52
C HIS A 310 -4.02 -0.92 -14.98
N ALA A 311 -3.67 -0.30 -16.10
CA ALA A 311 -2.29 -0.24 -16.57
C ALA A 311 -1.33 0.31 -15.50
N GLY A 312 -0.17 -0.33 -15.36
CA GLY A 312 0.86 -0.01 -14.37
C GLY A 312 0.51 -0.36 -12.92
N GLY A 313 -0.61 -1.06 -12.66
CA GLY A 313 -0.95 -1.61 -11.35
C GLY A 313 -0.23 -2.94 -11.07
N THR A 314 -0.12 -3.31 -9.79
CA THR A 314 0.45 -4.60 -9.33
C THR A 314 -0.60 -5.63 -8.96
N PHE A 315 -1.88 -5.28 -9.08
CA PHE A 315 -3.03 -6.15 -8.81
C PHE A 315 -4.28 -5.61 -9.52
N ALA A 316 -5.29 -6.46 -9.67
CA ALA A 316 -6.64 -6.12 -10.10
C ALA A 316 -7.66 -6.62 -9.06
N PHE A 317 -8.80 -5.95 -9.00
CA PHE A 317 -9.93 -6.31 -8.16
C PHE A 317 -11.12 -6.61 -9.03
N LEU A 318 -11.59 -7.85 -8.96
CA LEU A 318 -12.56 -8.42 -9.88
C LEU A 318 -13.72 -9.02 -9.10
N ASP A 319 -14.88 -9.07 -9.74
CA ASP A 319 -16.08 -9.73 -9.26
C ASP A 319 -16.35 -10.97 -10.13
N HIS A 320 -17.01 -11.97 -9.55
CA HIS A 320 -17.60 -13.06 -10.31
C HIS A 320 -19.12 -12.87 -10.39
N VAL A 321 -19.70 -13.04 -11.58
CA VAL A 321 -21.12 -12.69 -11.83
C VAL A 321 -22.14 -13.49 -11.01
N SER A 322 -21.73 -14.65 -10.47
CA SER A 322 -22.63 -15.56 -9.75
C SER A 322 -22.06 -16.17 -8.47
N ALA A 323 -20.88 -15.73 -8.01
CA ALA A 323 -20.22 -16.26 -6.82
C ALA A 323 -19.55 -15.11 -6.06
N ASP A 324 -19.55 -15.20 -4.73
CA ASP A 324 -18.81 -14.23 -3.92
C ASP A 324 -17.30 -14.50 -3.98
N GLY A 325 -16.50 -13.53 -3.52
CA GLY A 325 -15.05 -13.63 -3.56
C GLY A 325 -14.47 -14.75 -2.70
N ASP A 326 -15.20 -15.20 -1.69
CA ASP A 326 -14.81 -16.33 -0.84
C ASP A 326 -14.94 -17.65 -1.59
N ALA A 327 -16.06 -17.86 -2.28
CA ALA A 327 -16.28 -19.04 -3.12
C ALA A 327 -15.23 -19.13 -4.25
N VAL A 328 -14.90 -18.01 -4.88
CA VAL A 328 -13.82 -17.95 -5.89
C VAL A 328 -12.46 -18.29 -5.26
N ALA A 329 -12.15 -17.72 -4.10
CA ALA A 329 -10.88 -17.97 -3.43
C ALA A 329 -10.74 -19.43 -2.96
N ASP A 330 -11.82 -20.05 -2.48
CA ASP A 330 -11.83 -21.45 -2.05
C ASP A 330 -11.67 -22.40 -3.25
N ALA A 331 -12.38 -22.15 -4.36
CA ALA A 331 -12.24 -22.93 -5.60
C ALA A 331 -10.82 -22.82 -6.18
N ALA A 332 -10.24 -21.61 -6.20
CA ALA A 332 -8.87 -21.39 -6.61
C ALA A 332 -7.88 -22.17 -5.72
N TRP A 333 -8.09 -22.15 -4.40
CA TRP A 333 -7.24 -22.84 -3.45
C TRP A 333 -7.27 -24.37 -3.63
N ASP A 334 -8.41 -24.95 -3.97
CA ASP A 334 -8.53 -26.39 -4.27
C ASP A 334 -7.72 -26.80 -5.52
N ARG A 335 -7.44 -25.85 -6.43
CA ARG A 335 -6.53 -26.00 -7.57
C ARG A 335 -5.10 -25.53 -7.27
N GLY A 336 -4.79 -25.19 -6.03
CA GLY A 336 -3.46 -24.74 -5.60
C GLY A 336 -3.12 -23.30 -6.00
N VAL A 337 -4.13 -22.50 -6.38
CA VAL A 337 -3.99 -21.08 -6.72
C VAL A 337 -4.41 -20.23 -5.52
N LEU A 338 -3.57 -19.29 -5.12
CA LEU A 338 -3.88 -18.35 -4.05
C LEU A 338 -4.32 -17.00 -4.64
N VAL A 339 -5.56 -16.59 -4.35
CA VAL A 339 -6.09 -15.24 -4.60
C VAL A 339 -6.64 -14.67 -3.31
N VAL A 340 -6.72 -13.34 -3.18
CA VAL A 340 -7.21 -12.72 -1.93
C VAL A 340 -8.72 -12.47 -2.00
N PRO A 341 -9.53 -13.06 -1.11
CA PRO A 341 -10.95 -12.75 -1.08
C PRO A 341 -11.20 -11.32 -0.59
N GLY A 342 -12.22 -10.68 -1.17
CA GLY A 342 -12.54 -9.27 -0.99
C GLY A 342 -13.05 -8.90 0.41
N ARG A 343 -13.44 -9.89 1.23
CA ARG A 343 -13.82 -9.70 2.64
C ARG A 343 -12.74 -8.97 3.45
N PHE A 344 -11.46 -9.12 3.10
CA PHE A 344 -10.35 -8.43 3.76
C PHE A 344 -10.24 -6.94 3.41
N PHE A 345 -11.03 -6.49 2.44
CA PHE A 345 -11.10 -5.11 1.97
C PHE A 345 -12.49 -4.49 2.17
N ASP A 346 -13.42 -5.11 2.90
CA ASP A 346 -14.83 -4.69 3.01
C ASP A 346 -15.64 -4.80 1.70
N ALA A 347 -15.29 -5.74 0.82
CA ALA A 347 -15.98 -5.99 -0.45
C ALA A 347 -16.12 -7.51 -0.69
N PRO A 348 -17.05 -8.20 0.00
CA PRO A 348 -17.13 -9.67 0.01
C PRO A 348 -17.43 -10.31 -1.35
N GLU A 349 -18.08 -9.59 -2.26
CA GLU A 349 -18.40 -10.09 -3.62
C GLU A 349 -17.16 -10.17 -4.53
N SER A 350 -16.10 -9.47 -4.17
CA SER A 350 -14.92 -9.28 -5.02
C SER A 350 -13.74 -10.15 -4.58
N PHE A 351 -12.73 -10.29 -5.41
CA PHE A 351 -11.44 -10.90 -5.07
C PHE A 351 -10.29 -10.15 -5.78
N ARG A 352 -9.08 -10.25 -5.23
CA ARG A 352 -7.89 -9.58 -5.74
C ARG A 352 -6.90 -10.57 -6.32
N ILE A 353 -6.46 -10.30 -7.56
CA ILE A 353 -5.39 -11.00 -8.27
C ILE A 353 -4.17 -10.10 -8.38
N SER A 354 -2.98 -10.63 -8.09
CA SER A 354 -1.70 -9.96 -8.24
C SER A 354 -1.16 -10.08 -9.67
N LEU A 355 -0.49 -9.02 -10.11
CA LEU A 355 0.31 -8.95 -11.34
C LEU A 355 1.82 -8.94 -11.02
N GLY A 356 2.22 -9.27 -9.80
CA GLY A 356 3.61 -9.16 -9.34
C GLY A 356 4.53 -10.32 -9.74
N GLY A 357 3.99 -11.53 -9.94
CA GLY A 357 4.78 -12.74 -10.22
C GLY A 357 5.48 -12.73 -11.58
N ASP A 358 6.46 -13.60 -11.80
CA ASP A 358 7.12 -13.72 -13.10
C ASP A 358 6.11 -14.06 -14.22
N PRO A 359 6.22 -13.53 -15.45
CA PRO A 359 5.21 -13.74 -16.49
C PRO A 359 4.89 -15.20 -16.80
N GLU A 360 5.90 -16.08 -16.81
CA GLU A 360 5.71 -17.53 -17.00
C GLU A 360 4.94 -18.16 -15.82
N ALA A 361 5.22 -17.74 -14.59
CA ALA A 361 4.52 -18.22 -13.41
C ALA A 361 3.08 -17.68 -13.36
N MET A 362 2.86 -16.45 -13.83
CA MET A 362 1.55 -15.84 -13.95
C MET A 362 0.70 -16.53 -15.02
N GLU A 363 1.25 -16.83 -16.19
CA GLU A 363 0.55 -17.60 -17.24
C GLU A 363 0.10 -18.96 -16.71
N ALA A 364 0.99 -19.68 -16.01
CA ALA A 364 0.65 -20.96 -15.38
C ALA A 364 -0.42 -20.81 -14.28
N GLY A 365 -0.32 -19.75 -13.46
CA GLY A 365 -1.30 -19.45 -12.42
C GLY A 365 -2.68 -19.10 -12.96
N LEU A 366 -2.74 -18.32 -14.04
CA LEU A 366 -4.00 -17.97 -14.71
C LEU A 366 -4.64 -19.18 -15.38
N ALA A 367 -3.84 -20.08 -15.97
CA ALA A 367 -4.35 -21.34 -16.50
C ALA A 367 -5.01 -22.20 -15.40
N ALA A 368 -4.32 -22.38 -14.26
CA ALA A 368 -4.87 -23.11 -13.11
C ALA A 368 -6.09 -22.41 -12.48
N PHE A 369 -6.11 -21.07 -12.52
CA PHE A 369 -7.26 -20.29 -12.05
C PHE A 369 -8.47 -20.43 -12.98
N GLY A 370 -8.25 -20.48 -14.30
CA GLY A 370 -9.29 -20.77 -15.29
C GLY A 370 -9.95 -22.13 -15.05
N ASP A 371 -9.15 -23.17 -14.76
CA ASP A 371 -9.68 -24.49 -14.37
C ASP A 371 -10.54 -24.41 -13.09
N ALA A 372 -10.16 -23.59 -12.11
CA ALA A 372 -10.92 -23.41 -10.87
C ALA A 372 -12.26 -22.71 -11.10
N LEU A 373 -12.29 -21.71 -11.99
CA LEU A 373 -13.52 -21.02 -12.39
C LEU A 373 -14.45 -21.94 -13.19
N ASP A 374 -13.90 -22.81 -14.05
CA ASP A 374 -14.68 -23.81 -14.78
C ASP A 374 -15.38 -24.78 -13.83
N ASP A 375 -14.68 -25.28 -12.79
CA ASP A 375 -15.26 -26.15 -11.76
C ASP A 375 -16.37 -25.46 -10.95
N LEU A 376 -16.24 -24.15 -10.71
CA LEU A 376 -17.23 -23.37 -9.95
C LEU A 376 -18.55 -23.17 -10.72
N ALA A 377 -18.50 -23.29 -12.05
CA ALA A 377 -19.67 -23.17 -12.92
C ALA A 377 -20.46 -24.48 -13.10
N GLU A 378 -19.88 -25.64 -12.73
CA GLU A 378 -20.51 -26.97 -12.75
C GLU A 378 -21.37 -27.24 -11.50
#